data_AF-A0A2S6FIX3-F1
#
_entry.id   AF-A0A2S6FIX3-F1
#
_cell.length_a   1.000
_cell.length_b   1.000
_cell.length_c   1.000
_cell.angle_alpha   90.00
_cell.angle_beta   90.00
_cell.angle_gamma   90.00
#
_symmetry.space_group_name_H-M   'P 1'
#
loop_
_entity.id
_entity.type
_entity.pdbx_description
1 polymer ?
#
loop_
_entity_poly.entity_id
_entity_poly.type
_entity_poly.pdbx_seq_one_letter_code
_entity_poly.pdbx_strand_id
1 'polypeptide(L)'
;MSEKKHQPAVYRPTGLPHYDGNPLIEALPPILSDDDVARMILHSPLKPTEAERSLPAKLRVHGVNRLTDAVIPLEIHLHLEDIFSQLLRHGYTGRHPFHRDTVAMLHASSTEDIRHSGFKSSASTMTLVGLSGMGKTTALNAIARLYPQTIRHAEYAGRPFIQTQVVWLKIECPHDGSLRGFCAAFFAALDEALSVNQYSKLMTTRLNISILLQRIAQLCRSFFIGALIIDELQHLNSARVGNGKETLLNFFVTLSNEAGIPLVYVGTNAMVPLFSGVLRNARRAVGMGVVSFDRFSADDDYWRYLVQRLWEYDWTGSPEPLTTALEDKVYDLTQGNTDFLVKLLTLAQRYVIYEGLPKVSEAILQRVYNEQMRLLHKPIEALRSGDPLQIADFEDMMPAKDQIAQMMNFDTARRARRADLALISNINATSKREKANEPSANPMVPVSKSIDSNIAKEIAESSDLDAALSAEGWIDDKPW
;
A
#
# COMPACT_ATOMS: atom_id res chain seq x y z
N MET A 1 -10.37 7.29 16.02
CA MET A 1 -9.54 7.71 17.17
C MET A 1 -8.24 8.25 16.59
N SER A 2 -7.93 9.52 16.84
CA SER A 2 -6.64 10.11 16.46
C SER A 2 -5.57 9.49 17.36
N GLU A 3 -4.91 8.44 16.89
CA GLU A 3 -3.72 7.90 17.57
C GLU A 3 -2.72 9.04 17.70
N LYS A 4 -2.21 9.25 18.93
CA LYS A 4 -1.13 10.20 19.16
C LYS A 4 0.04 9.78 18.26
N LYS A 5 0.29 10.56 17.20
CA LYS A 5 1.29 10.28 16.15
C LYS A 5 2.72 10.14 16.71
N HIS A 6 2.93 10.57 17.95
CA HIS A 6 4.13 10.30 18.75
C HIS A 6 3.75 9.57 20.05
N GLN A 7 4.36 8.42 20.29
CA GLN A 7 4.16 7.68 21.53
C GLN A 7 5.21 8.10 22.58
N PRO A 8 4.83 8.38 23.84
CA PRO A 8 5.80 8.60 24.89
C PRO A 8 6.56 7.29 25.18
N ALA A 9 7.85 7.38 25.48
CA ALA A 9 8.66 6.22 25.81
C ALA A 9 8.15 5.53 27.09
N VAL A 10 7.99 4.21 27.03
CA VAL A 10 7.71 3.35 28.18
C VAL A 10 8.80 2.28 28.20
N TYR A 11 9.71 2.39 29.14
CA TYR A 11 10.86 1.48 29.22
C TYR A 11 10.49 0.22 29.98
N ARG A 12 10.78 -0.94 29.39
CA ARG A 12 10.59 -2.25 29.99
C ARG A 12 11.84 -3.09 29.78
N PRO A 13 12.31 -3.82 30.80
CA PRO A 13 13.32 -4.84 30.60
C PRO A 13 12.86 -5.83 29.53
N THR A 14 13.77 -6.20 28.64
CA THR A 14 13.52 -7.15 27.56
C THR A 14 13.69 -8.60 28.01
N GLY A 15 14.39 -8.82 29.14
CA GLY A 15 14.79 -10.14 29.61
C GLY A 15 16.07 -10.67 28.95
N LEU A 16 16.69 -9.89 28.07
CA LEU A 16 17.95 -10.20 27.41
C LEU A 16 19.05 -9.25 27.88
N PRO A 17 20.10 -9.74 28.57
CA PRO A 17 21.13 -8.89 29.17
C PRO A 17 21.87 -7.95 28.20
N HIS A 18 21.91 -8.28 26.91
CA HIS A 18 22.60 -7.48 25.90
C HIS A 18 21.70 -6.39 25.27
N TYR A 19 20.42 -6.38 25.58
CA TYR A 19 19.46 -5.34 25.19
C TYR A 19 19.09 -4.44 26.37
N ASP A 20 18.99 -5.01 27.56
CA ASP A 20 18.68 -4.30 28.78
C ASP A 20 19.72 -3.19 29.06
N GLY A 21 19.24 -2.06 29.58
CA GLY A 21 20.02 -0.83 29.77
C GLY A 21 20.01 0.12 28.57
N ASN A 22 19.57 -0.32 27.37
CA ASN A 22 19.48 0.54 26.20
C ASN A 22 18.08 1.16 26.05
N PRO A 23 17.89 2.47 26.27
CA PRO A 23 16.58 3.11 26.21
C PRO A 23 15.91 3.03 24.83
N LEU A 24 16.68 2.91 23.75
CA LEU A 24 16.14 2.80 22.40
C LEU A 24 15.52 1.42 22.13
N ILE A 25 15.94 0.40 22.88
CA ILE A 25 15.43 -0.97 22.78
C ILE A 25 14.32 -1.19 23.81
N GLU A 26 14.54 -0.80 25.06
CA GLU A 26 13.56 -0.98 26.14
C GLU A 26 12.26 -0.19 25.93
N ALA A 27 12.30 0.87 25.11
CA ALA A 27 11.11 1.63 24.74
C ALA A 27 10.29 1.00 23.60
N LEU A 28 10.82 -0.02 22.91
CA LEU A 28 10.09 -0.76 21.89
C LEU A 28 9.01 -1.65 22.53
N PRO A 29 8.00 -2.09 21.75
CA PRO A 29 7.10 -3.16 22.17
C PRO A 29 7.87 -4.40 22.66
N PRO A 30 7.25 -5.23 23.53
CA PRO A 30 7.86 -6.49 23.94
C PRO A 30 8.16 -7.38 22.72
N ILE A 31 9.10 -8.30 22.89
CA ILE A 31 9.31 -9.36 21.89
C ILE A 31 8.04 -10.23 21.90
N LEU A 32 7.38 -10.30 20.76
CA LEU A 32 6.08 -10.95 20.63
C LEU A 32 6.26 -12.46 20.44
N SER A 33 5.28 -13.23 20.89
CA SER A 33 5.12 -14.63 20.48
C SER A 33 4.46 -14.71 19.10
N ASP A 34 4.66 -15.81 18.38
CA ASP A 34 3.99 -16.07 17.10
C ASP A 34 2.46 -15.90 17.19
N ASP A 35 1.87 -16.36 18.29
CA ASP A 35 0.46 -16.23 18.59
C ASP A 35 0.02 -14.76 18.74
N ASP A 36 0.84 -13.93 19.39
CA ASP A 36 0.58 -12.49 19.52
C ASP A 36 0.71 -11.78 18.17
N VAL A 37 1.75 -12.10 17.41
CA VAL A 37 1.94 -11.56 16.05
C VAL A 37 0.73 -11.89 15.19
N ALA A 38 0.32 -13.16 15.13
CA ALA A 38 -0.84 -13.60 14.35
C ALA A 38 -2.11 -12.84 14.77
N ARG A 39 -2.36 -12.69 16.08
CA ARG A 39 -3.51 -11.94 16.59
C ARG A 39 -3.47 -10.46 16.23
N MET A 40 -2.31 -9.83 16.31
CA MET A 40 -2.16 -8.37 16.11
C MET A 40 -2.17 -7.97 14.63
N ILE A 41 -1.65 -8.82 13.73
CA ILE A 41 -1.63 -8.52 12.29
C ILE A 41 -2.90 -8.98 11.58
N LEU A 42 -3.66 -9.90 12.18
CA LEU A 42 -4.94 -10.34 11.64
C LEU A 42 -5.87 -9.14 11.49
N HIS A 43 -6.13 -8.79 10.24
CA HIS A 43 -7.19 -7.84 9.92
C HIS A 43 -8.30 -8.61 9.21
N SER A 44 -9.33 -8.98 9.97
CA SER A 44 -10.53 -9.62 9.44
C SER A 44 -11.68 -8.61 9.52
N PRO A 45 -11.99 -7.90 8.43
CA PRO A 45 -13.19 -7.07 8.37
C PRO A 45 -14.43 -7.85 8.78
N LEU A 46 -15.48 -7.14 9.19
CA LEU A 46 -16.74 -7.79 9.52
C LEU A 46 -17.26 -8.56 8.30
N LYS A 47 -17.50 -9.85 8.48
CA LYS A 47 -18.15 -10.70 7.48
C LYS A 47 -19.57 -10.20 7.20
N PRO A 48 -20.10 -10.42 5.98
CA PRO A 48 -21.47 -10.05 5.65
C PRO A 48 -22.47 -10.73 6.59
N THR A 49 -23.35 -9.92 7.19
CA THR A 49 -24.50 -10.42 7.95
C THR A 49 -25.65 -10.77 7.00
N GLU A 50 -26.64 -11.54 7.47
CA GLU A 50 -27.88 -11.79 6.70
C GLU A 50 -28.60 -10.49 6.32
N ALA A 51 -28.55 -9.47 7.20
CA ALA A 51 -29.11 -8.16 6.92
C ALA A 51 -28.38 -7.47 5.75
N GLU A 52 -27.04 -7.53 5.73
CA GLU A 52 -26.24 -6.98 4.63
C GLU A 52 -26.46 -7.75 3.32
N ARG A 53 -26.61 -9.07 3.37
CA ARG A 53 -26.94 -9.93 2.22
C ARG A 53 -28.33 -9.66 1.65
N SER A 54 -29.25 -9.14 2.47
CA SER A 54 -30.60 -8.76 2.07
C SER A 54 -30.68 -7.34 1.49
N LEU A 55 -29.58 -6.57 1.49
CA LEU A 55 -29.57 -5.22 0.94
C LEU A 55 -29.74 -5.22 -0.59
N PRO A 56 -30.22 -4.10 -1.17
CA PRO A 56 -30.22 -3.90 -2.62
C PRO A 56 -28.85 -4.17 -3.24
N ALA A 57 -28.84 -4.74 -4.45
CA ALA A 57 -27.63 -5.13 -5.19
C ALA A 57 -26.55 -4.03 -5.21
N LYS A 58 -26.95 -2.78 -5.43
CA LYS A 58 -26.04 -1.62 -5.45
C LYS A 58 -25.27 -1.46 -4.13
N LEU A 59 -25.94 -1.65 -2.98
CA LEU A 59 -25.30 -1.57 -1.66
C LEU A 59 -24.42 -2.79 -1.39
N ARG A 60 -24.86 -3.99 -1.77
CA ARG A 60 -24.08 -5.22 -1.60
C ARG A 60 -22.73 -5.16 -2.30
N VAL A 61 -22.68 -4.60 -3.50
CA VAL A 61 -21.42 -4.43 -4.25
C VAL A 61 -20.41 -3.52 -3.52
N HIS A 62 -20.87 -2.48 -2.80
CA HIS A 62 -19.96 -1.70 -1.96
C HIS A 62 -19.37 -2.54 -0.81
N GLY A 63 -20.15 -3.50 -0.29
CA GLY A 63 -19.70 -4.45 0.73
C GLY A 63 -18.55 -5.33 0.25
N VAL A 64 -18.56 -5.77 -1.03
CA VAL A 64 -17.53 -6.65 -1.63
C VAL A 64 -16.11 -6.08 -1.48
N ASN A 65 -15.96 -4.76 -1.45
CA ASN A 65 -14.65 -4.11 -1.28
C ASN A 65 -13.96 -4.51 0.04
N ARG A 66 -14.68 -4.97 1.07
CA ARG A 66 -14.07 -5.47 2.31
C ARG A 66 -13.08 -6.63 2.09
N LEU A 67 -13.19 -7.37 0.98
CA LEU A 67 -12.22 -8.40 0.63
C LEU A 67 -10.78 -7.86 0.50
N THR A 68 -10.61 -6.62 0.03
CA THR A 68 -9.27 -6.04 -0.16
C THR A 68 -8.60 -5.63 1.15
N ASP A 69 -9.38 -5.54 2.23
CA ASP A 69 -8.89 -5.14 3.54
C ASP A 69 -8.46 -6.36 4.37
N ALA A 70 -8.80 -7.59 3.95
CA ALA A 70 -8.46 -8.78 4.70
C ALA A 70 -6.94 -9.05 4.72
N VAL A 71 -6.38 -9.20 5.92
CA VAL A 71 -5.00 -9.66 6.15
C VAL A 71 -5.07 -10.94 6.98
N ILE A 72 -4.74 -12.06 6.35
CA ILE A 72 -4.73 -13.38 6.99
C ILE A 72 -3.28 -13.72 7.38
N PRO A 73 -2.98 -13.90 8.68
CA PRO A 73 -1.67 -14.34 9.13
C PRO A 73 -1.31 -15.69 8.54
N LEU A 74 -0.05 -15.83 8.12
CA LEU A 74 0.56 -17.02 7.52
C LEU A 74 1.98 -17.14 8.09
N GLU A 75 2.60 -18.30 7.96
CA GLU A 75 3.96 -18.55 8.47
C GLU A 75 4.97 -17.48 7.99
N ILE A 76 4.88 -17.08 6.72
CA ILE A 76 5.76 -16.05 6.15
C ILE A 76 5.65 -14.69 6.86
N HIS A 77 4.49 -14.36 7.42
CA HIS A 77 4.30 -13.14 8.19
C HIS A 77 4.99 -13.22 9.56
N LEU A 78 4.92 -14.39 10.21
CA LEU A 78 5.57 -14.64 11.50
C LEU A 78 7.09 -14.59 11.34
N HIS A 79 7.60 -15.27 10.30
CA HIS A 79 9.01 -15.22 9.95
C HIS A 79 9.50 -13.81 9.62
N LEU A 80 8.68 -13.03 8.90
CA LEU A 80 8.98 -11.63 8.59
C LEU A 80 9.03 -10.77 9.87
N GLU A 81 8.11 -10.96 10.80
CA GLU A 81 8.10 -10.24 12.09
C GLU A 81 9.35 -10.57 12.89
N ASP A 82 9.70 -11.85 13.04
CA ASP A 82 10.87 -12.28 13.82
C ASP A 82 12.17 -11.65 13.29
N ILE A 83 12.39 -11.71 11.97
CA ILE A 83 13.55 -11.06 11.34
C ILE A 83 13.52 -9.55 11.55
N PHE A 84 12.37 -8.89 11.36
CA PHE A 84 12.26 -7.44 11.51
C PHE A 84 12.47 -6.98 12.96
N SER A 85 11.96 -7.75 13.92
CA SER A 85 12.11 -7.58 15.37
C SER A 85 13.58 -7.65 15.79
N GLN A 86 14.29 -8.68 15.30
CA GLN A 86 15.73 -8.84 15.53
C GLN A 86 16.54 -7.75 14.84
N LEU A 87 16.20 -7.40 13.59
CA LEU A 87 16.85 -6.34 12.81
C LEU A 87 16.84 -5.00 13.57
N LEU A 88 15.67 -4.59 14.07
CA LEU A 88 15.51 -3.34 14.82
C LEU A 88 16.35 -3.34 16.10
N ARG A 89 16.18 -4.38 16.93
CA ARG A 89 16.83 -4.44 18.26
C ARG A 89 18.34 -4.59 18.13
N HIS A 90 18.81 -5.48 17.25
CA HIS A 90 20.24 -5.63 16.96
C HIS A 90 20.84 -4.35 16.39
N GLY A 91 20.13 -3.64 15.52
CA GLY A 91 20.57 -2.35 15.01
C GLY A 91 20.76 -1.26 16.07
N TYR A 92 20.09 -1.36 17.22
CA TYR A 92 20.24 -0.40 18.31
C TYR A 92 21.35 -0.74 19.30
N THR A 93 21.86 -1.97 19.34
CA THR A 93 22.90 -2.38 20.30
C THR A 93 24.18 -1.56 20.16
N GLY A 94 24.60 -1.25 18.93
CA GLY A 94 25.75 -0.38 18.66
C GLY A 94 25.49 1.13 18.86
N ARG A 95 24.23 1.53 19.10
CA ARG A 95 23.78 2.93 19.11
C ARG A 95 23.23 3.38 20.47
N HIS A 96 23.78 2.84 21.55
CA HIS A 96 23.36 3.18 22.89
C HIS A 96 23.61 4.68 23.21
N PRO A 97 22.57 5.49 23.48
CA PRO A 97 22.69 6.96 23.49
C PRO A 97 23.59 7.52 24.60
N PHE A 98 23.80 6.77 25.69
CA PHE A 98 24.72 7.17 26.77
C PHE A 98 26.14 6.64 26.62
N HIS A 99 26.45 5.88 25.56
CA HIS A 99 27.82 5.43 25.30
C HIS A 99 28.61 6.53 24.59
N ARG A 100 29.88 6.70 25.00
CA ARG A 100 30.79 7.71 24.45
C ARG A 100 30.88 7.65 22.93
N ASP A 101 30.99 6.45 22.38
CA ASP A 101 31.19 6.24 20.95
C ASP A 101 29.96 6.69 20.14
N THR A 102 28.75 6.44 20.67
CA THR A 102 27.50 6.91 20.06
C THR A 102 27.39 8.44 20.13
N VAL A 103 27.72 9.05 21.28
CA VAL A 103 27.72 10.52 21.41
C VAL A 103 28.71 11.15 20.44
N ALA A 104 29.93 10.61 20.33
CA ALA A 104 30.92 11.07 19.36
C ALA A 104 30.42 10.93 17.91
N MET A 105 29.77 9.80 17.58
CA MET A 105 29.16 9.59 16.26
C MET A 105 28.04 10.60 15.97
N LEU A 106 27.21 11.00 16.94
CA LEU A 106 26.16 12.00 16.73
C LEU A 106 26.71 13.38 16.35
N HIS A 107 27.86 13.76 16.92
CA HIS A 107 28.51 15.05 16.68
C HIS A 107 29.53 15.04 15.54
N ALA A 108 29.80 13.86 14.95
CA ALA A 108 30.71 13.73 13.81
C ALA A 108 30.20 14.47 12.57
N SER A 109 31.04 15.34 12.02
CA SER A 109 30.74 16.17 10.85
C SER A 109 31.33 15.61 9.55
N SER A 110 32.29 14.68 9.67
CA SER A 110 32.93 13.99 8.56
C SER A 110 33.00 12.47 8.78
N THR A 111 33.25 11.72 7.70
CA THR A 111 33.51 10.27 7.80
C THR A 111 34.78 9.97 8.62
N GLU A 112 35.78 10.86 8.63
CA GLU A 112 36.96 10.69 9.47
C GLU A 112 36.60 10.80 10.96
N ASP A 113 35.75 11.75 11.35
CA ASP A 113 35.27 11.87 12.73
C ASP A 113 34.53 10.61 13.17
N ILE A 114 33.72 10.01 12.28
CA ILE A 114 33.01 8.75 12.55
C ILE A 114 34.02 7.63 12.81
N ARG A 115 35.10 7.52 12.04
CA ARG A 115 36.13 6.50 12.27
C ARG A 115 36.86 6.67 13.59
N HIS A 116 37.08 7.91 14.03
CA HIS A 116 37.73 8.21 15.32
C HIS A 116 36.77 8.12 16.52
N SER A 117 35.46 8.03 16.28
CA SER A 117 34.46 7.92 17.35
C SER A 117 34.51 6.60 18.13
N GLY A 118 35.15 5.56 17.58
CA GLY A 118 35.12 4.20 18.15
C GLY A 118 33.84 3.43 17.81
N PHE A 119 32.88 4.07 17.13
CA PHE A 119 31.62 3.46 16.73
C PHE A 119 31.83 2.21 15.87
N LYS A 120 31.14 1.13 16.25
CA LYS A 120 31.05 -0.11 15.49
C LYS A 120 29.59 -0.34 15.12
N SER A 121 29.31 -0.36 13.83
CA SER A 121 27.97 -0.61 13.34
C SER A 121 27.53 -2.04 13.66
N SER A 122 26.37 -2.18 14.29
CA SER A 122 25.60 -3.42 14.39
C SER A 122 24.48 -3.48 13.35
N ALA A 123 24.49 -2.57 12.36
CA ALA A 123 23.47 -2.56 11.33
C ALA A 123 23.57 -3.81 10.46
N SER A 124 22.42 -4.44 10.25
CA SER A 124 22.25 -5.52 9.30
C SER A 124 21.21 -5.14 8.25
N THR A 125 21.07 -5.99 7.24
CA THR A 125 20.11 -5.78 6.16
C THR A 125 19.21 -7.00 6.07
N MET A 126 17.95 -6.79 5.75
CA MET A 126 17.06 -7.86 5.29
C MET A 126 16.53 -7.53 3.90
N THR A 127 16.24 -8.56 3.13
CA THR A 127 15.63 -8.42 1.80
C THR A 127 14.30 -9.15 1.75
N LEU A 128 13.27 -8.46 1.30
CA LEU A 128 11.95 -8.97 0.99
C LEU A 128 11.78 -8.99 -0.53
N VAL A 129 11.75 -10.17 -1.13
CA VAL A 129 11.68 -10.35 -2.58
C VAL A 129 10.47 -11.22 -2.94
N GLY A 130 9.97 -11.13 -4.16
CA GLY A 130 8.90 -12.02 -4.63
C GLY A 130 8.09 -11.40 -5.75
N LEU A 131 7.14 -12.17 -6.29
CA LEU A 131 6.30 -11.71 -7.41
C LEU A 131 5.39 -10.55 -7.01
N SER A 132 5.10 -9.64 -7.95
CA SER A 132 4.10 -8.60 -7.73
C SER A 132 2.72 -9.20 -7.42
N GLY A 133 2.00 -8.54 -6.51
CA GLY A 133 0.68 -9.00 -6.06
C GLY A 133 0.68 -10.11 -5.00
N MET A 134 1.84 -10.56 -4.50
CA MET A 134 1.93 -11.59 -3.44
C MET A 134 1.70 -11.09 -2.01
N GLY A 135 1.46 -9.79 -1.81
CA GLY A 135 1.19 -9.24 -0.47
C GLY A 135 2.44 -8.77 0.31
N LYS A 136 3.63 -8.70 -0.29
CA LYS A 136 4.88 -8.20 0.35
C LYS A 136 4.69 -6.88 1.11
N THR A 137 4.18 -5.87 0.41
CA THR A 137 3.99 -4.52 0.98
C THR A 137 2.91 -4.52 2.06
N THR A 138 1.85 -5.32 1.89
CA THR A 138 0.79 -5.50 2.89
C THR A 138 1.35 -6.14 4.16
N ALA A 139 2.11 -7.23 4.02
CA ALA A 139 2.79 -7.94 5.11
C ALA A 139 3.72 -6.99 5.88
N LEU A 140 4.62 -6.31 5.16
CA LEU A 140 5.57 -5.38 5.77
C LEU A 140 4.88 -4.23 6.50
N ASN A 141 3.83 -3.64 5.91
CA ASN A 141 3.07 -2.58 6.56
C ASN A 141 2.35 -3.09 7.81
N ALA A 142 1.81 -4.31 7.79
CA ALA A 142 1.19 -4.94 8.95
C ALA A 142 2.20 -5.17 10.09
N ILE A 143 3.39 -5.69 9.75
CA ILE A 143 4.49 -5.87 10.72
C ILE A 143 4.97 -4.52 11.27
N ALA A 144 5.21 -3.54 10.41
CA ALA A 144 5.71 -2.22 10.84
C ALA A 144 4.73 -1.53 11.80
N ARG A 145 3.41 -1.73 11.65
CA ARG A 145 2.37 -1.20 12.55
C ARG A 145 2.41 -1.78 13.96
N LEU A 146 3.05 -2.94 14.17
CA LEU A 146 3.28 -3.48 15.52
C LEU A 146 4.23 -2.58 16.33
N TYR A 147 5.02 -1.75 15.64
CA TYR A 147 6.00 -0.85 16.22
C TYR A 147 5.54 0.61 16.07
N PRO A 148 5.61 1.43 17.13
CA PRO A 148 5.32 2.85 17.01
C PRO A 148 6.28 3.50 16.02
N GLN A 149 5.77 4.27 15.06
CA GLN A 149 6.65 4.92 14.07
C GLN A 149 7.64 5.89 14.74
N THR A 150 7.20 6.60 15.78
CA THR A 150 8.05 7.49 16.56
C THR A 150 7.81 7.37 18.07
N ILE A 151 8.90 7.45 18.84
CA ILE A 151 8.92 7.42 20.30
C ILE A 151 9.56 8.72 20.80
N ARG A 152 8.93 9.37 21.78
CA ARG A 152 9.48 10.56 22.45
C ARG A 152 9.99 10.20 23.84
N HIS A 153 11.28 10.39 24.04
CA HIS A 153 11.95 10.23 25.32
C HIS A 153 12.00 11.57 26.06
N ALA A 154 11.86 11.52 27.39
CA ALA A 154 12.02 12.67 28.26
C ALA A 154 13.05 12.40 29.36
N GLU A 155 12.99 11.21 29.95
CA GLU A 155 13.87 10.75 31.01
C GLU A 155 14.13 9.26 30.83
N TYR A 156 15.29 8.76 31.25
CA TYR A 156 15.62 7.35 31.35
C TYR A 156 16.44 7.09 32.61
N ALA A 157 15.99 6.16 33.45
CA ALA A 157 16.67 5.79 34.71
C ALA A 157 17.09 7.00 35.59
N GLY A 158 16.20 7.99 35.76
CA GLY A 158 16.48 9.19 36.56
C GLY A 158 17.30 10.28 35.85
N ARG A 159 17.65 10.09 34.57
CA ARG A 159 18.49 11.02 33.79
C ARG A 159 17.69 11.66 32.66
N PRO A 160 17.82 12.98 32.43
CA PRO A 160 17.22 13.62 31.27
C PRO A 160 17.67 12.96 29.96
N PHE A 161 16.71 12.56 29.15
CA PHE A 161 16.93 12.00 27.81
C PHE A 161 15.87 12.53 26.87
N ILE A 162 16.03 13.79 26.46
CA ILE A 162 15.09 14.49 25.59
C ILE A 162 15.47 14.18 24.15
N GLN A 163 14.83 13.16 23.59
CA GLN A 163 15.16 12.65 22.26
C GLN A 163 13.91 12.16 21.56
N THR A 164 13.83 12.36 20.24
CA THR A 164 12.85 11.69 19.40
C THR A 164 13.54 10.54 18.68
N GLN A 165 13.04 9.33 18.89
CA GLN A 165 13.43 8.12 18.18
C GLN A 165 12.42 7.86 17.04
N VAL A 166 12.90 7.66 15.82
CA VAL A 166 12.10 7.16 14.71
C VAL A 166 12.38 5.66 14.59
N VAL A 167 11.41 4.80 14.91
CA VAL A 167 11.66 3.35 14.96
C VAL A 167 11.82 2.78 13.56
N TRP A 168 11.02 3.24 12.60
CA TRP A 168 11.14 2.85 11.22
C TRP A 168 10.75 4.01 10.31
N LEU A 169 11.39 4.06 9.14
CA LEU A 169 11.06 5.01 8.08
C LEU A 169 10.90 4.24 6.78
N LYS A 170 9.75 4.39 6.12
CA LYS A 170 9.46 3.73 4.85
C LYS A 170 9.49 4.73 3.71
N ILE A 171 10.16 4.36 2.62
CA ILE A 171 10.34 5.16 1.41
C ILE A 171 10.07 4.28 0.20
N GLU A 172 9.26 4.76 -0.73
CA GLU A 172 9.09 4.14 -2.04
C GLU A 172 10.19 4.68 -2.98
N CYS A 173 10.91 3.77 -3.65
CA CYS A 173 11.92 4.16 -4.62
C CYS A 173 11.25 4.88 -5.80
N PRO A 174 11.74 6.06 -6.22
CA PRO A 174 11.10 6.81 -7.31
C PRO A 174 11.13 6.01 -8.61
N HIS A 175 10.06 6.11 -9.42
CA HIS A 175 9.94 5.39 -10.69
C HIS A 175 11.04 5.71 -11.71
N ASP A 176 11.64 6.91 -11.63
CA ASP A 176 12.76 7.32 -12.48
C ASP A 176 14.13 6.85 -11.96
N GLY A 177 14.15 6.18 -10.80
CA GLY A 177 15.36 5.70 -10.13
C GLY A 177 16.35 6.80 -9.72
N SER A 178 15.92 8.07 -9.69
CA SER A 178 16.84 9.19 -9.50
C SER A 178 17.27 9.37 -8.03
N LEU A 179 18.56 9.67 -7.81
CA LEU A 179 19.11 10.00 -6.49
C LEU A 179 18.38 11.18 -5.83
N ARG A 180 18.01 12.19 -6.63
CA ARG A 180 17.30 13.37 -6.14
C ARG A 180 15.86 13.04 -5.75
N GLY A 181 15.18 12.19 -6.53
CA GLY A 181 13.86 11.66 -6.18
C GLY A 181 13.90 10.86 -4.88
N PHE A 182 14.92 10.01 -4.70
CA PHE A 182 15.12 9.28 -3.45
C PHE A 182 15.30 10.23 -2.25
N CYS A 183 16.13 11.27 -2.39
CA CYS A 183 16.31 12.25 -1.32
C CYS A 183 15.00 12.97 -0.99
N ALA A 184 14.21 13.34 -2.00
CA ALA A 184 12.91 13.97 -1.80
C ALA A 184 11.96 13.05 -1.01
N ALA A 185 11.89 11.79 -1.39
CA ALA A 185 11.05 10.79 -0.74
C ALA A 185 11.49 10.55 0.72
N PHE A 186 12.80 10.51 1.00
CA PHE A 186 13.33 10.43 2.37
C PHE A 186 12.87 11.62 3.22
N PHE A 187 13.08 12.85 2.76
CA PHE A 187 12.74 14.03 3.56
C PHE A 187 11.23 14.18 3.77
N ALA A 188 10.42 13.83 2.77
CA ALA A 188 8.96 13.80 2.89
C ALA A 188 8.51 12.76 3.93
N ALA A 189 9.03 11.54 3.86
CA ALA A 189 8.71 10.50 4.84
C ALA A 189 9.12 10.90 6.27
N LEU A 190 10.28 11.56 6.42
CA LEU A 190 10.76 12.01 7.73
C LEU A 190 9.89 13.15 8.29
N ASP A 191 9.56 14.14 7.46
CA ASP A 191 8.62 15.21 7.81
C ASP A 191 7.26 14.65 8.24
N GLU A 192 6.74 13.64 7.52
CA GLU A 192 5.49 12.97 7.85
C GLU A 192 5.58 12.25 9.20
N ALA A 193 6.62 11.45 9.43
CA ALA A 193 6.83 10.71 10.68
C ALA A 193 6.96 11.67 11.88
N LEU A 194 7.65 12.78 11.69
CA LEU A 194 7.87 13.80 12.73
C LEU A 194 6.72 14.81 12.83
N SER A 195 5.77 14.80 11.90
CA SER A 195 4.68 15.78 11.76
C SER A 195 5.18 17.22 11.69
N VAL A 196 6.22 17.44 10.89
CA VAL A 196 6.82 18.76 10.63
C VAL A 196 6.91 19.00 9.12
N ASN A 197 7.25 20.23 8.72
CA ASN A 197 7.53 20.57 7.33
C ASN A 197 8.83 21.39 7.30
N GLN A 198 9.93 20.72 7.63
CA GLN A 198 11.25 21.32 7.75
C GLN A 198 12.22 20.73 6.74
N TYR A 199 12.24 19.41 6.60
CA TYR A 199 13.26 18.72 5.82
C TYR A 199 12.95 18.72 4.33
N SER A 200 11.68 18.65 3.95
CA SER A 200 11.26 18.71 2.55
C SER A 200 11.64 20.05 1.89
N LYS A 201 11.77 21.12 2.68
CA LYS A 201 12.26 22.44 2.21
C LYS A 201 13.72 22.39 1.75
N LEU A 202 14.51 21.39 2.14
CA LEU A 202 15.87 21.22 1.60
C LEU A 202 15.86 20.90 0.10
N MET A 203 14.76 20.36 -0.41
CA MET A 203 14.61 20.01 -1.84
C MET A 203 14.34 21.22 -2.72
N THR A 204 13.76 22.31 -2.17
CA THR A 204 13.52 23.57 -2.90
C THR A 204 14.83 24.34 -3.13
N THR A 205 15.82 24.09 -2.28
CA THR A 205 17.17 24.64 -2.45
C THR A 205 17.93 23.84 -3.51
N ARG A 206 18.73 24.52 -4.34
CA ARG A 206 19.61 23.88 -5.33
C ARG A 206 20.87 23.27 -4.68
N LEU A 207 20.67 22.40 -3.70
CA LEU A 207 21.74 21.64 -3.07
C LEU A 207 22.24 20.54 -4.00
N ASN A 208 23.55 20.29 -3.94
CA ASN A 208 24.19 19.14 -4.57
C ASN A 208 23.71 17.85 -3.88
N ILE A 209 23.51 16.79 -4.66
CA ILE A 209 23.13 15.45 -4.21
C ILE A 209 24.04 14.95 -3.08
N SER A 210 25.36 15.14 -3.18
CA SER A 210 26.29 14.69 -2.13
C SER A 210 25.98 15.34 -0.77
N ILE A 211 25.57 16.61 -0.76
CA ILE A 211 25.16 17.32 0.46
C ILE A 211 23.83 16.75 0.97
N LEU A 212 22.87 16.46 0.08
CA LEU A 212 21.60 15.85 0.47
C LEU A 212 21.82 14.49 1.13
N LEU A 213 22.66 13.63 0.55
CA LEU A 213 23.01 12.31 1.10
C LEU A 213 23.71 12.42 2.46
N GLN A 214 24.61 13.39 2.63
CA GLN A 214 25.23 13.68 3.94
C GLN A 214 24.20 14.12 4.98
N ARG A 215 23.24 14.98 4.60
CA ARG A 215 22.14 15.41 5.49
C ARG A 215 21.25 14.24 5.89
N ILE A 216 20.91 13.36 4.95
CA ILE A 216 20.18 12.13 5.24
C ILE A 216 20.92 11.33 6.31
N ALA A 217 22.22 11.05 6.12
CA ALA A 217 23.03 10.31 7.09
C ALA A 217 23.12 10.99 8.46
N GLN A 218 23.13 12.33 8.52
CA GLN A 218 23.07 13.07 9.77
C GLN A 218 21.73 12.89 10.48
N LEU A 219 20.61 13.10 9.78
CA LEU A 219 19.26 13.01 10.35
C LEU A 219 18.95 11.60 10.85
N CYS A 220 19.37 10.62 10.06
CA CYS A 220 19.43 9.20 10.38
C CYS A 220 20.02 8.92 11.78
N ARG A 221 21.19 9.51 12.08
CA ARG A 221 21.83 9.41 13.41
C ARG A 221 21.07 10.22 14.46
N SER A 222 20.75 11.47 14.15
CA SER A 222 20.11 12.42 15.07
C SER A 222 18.74 11.97 15.57
N PHE A 223 17.97 11.23 14.76
CA PHE A 223 16.66 10.68 15.15
C PHE A 223 16.70 9.20 15.53
N PHE A 224 17.89 8.61 15.64
CA PHE A 224 18.06 7.18 15.94
C PHE A 224 17.14 6.30 15.06
N ILE A 225 17.15 6.53 13.74
CA ILE A 225 16.27 5.80 12.81
C ILE A 225 16.54 4.30 12.95
N GLY A 226 15.54 3.52 13.37
CA GLY A 226 15.70 2.10 13.72
C GLY A 226 15.84 1.18 12.53
N ALA A 227 15.01 1.39 11.49
CA ALA A 227 15.13 0.73 10.21
C ALA A 227 14.75 1.68 9.07
N LEU A 228 15.48 1.62 7.97
CA LEU A 228 15.12 2.29 6.73
C LEU A 228 14.59 1.26 5.73
N ILE A 229 13.30 1.34 5.46
CA ILE A 229 12.59 0.47 4.53
C ILE A 229 12.54 1.14 3.17
N ILE A 230 13.07 0.47 2.15
CA ILE A 230 13.14 0.94 0.77
C ILE A 230 12.29 0.00 -0.07
N ASP A 231 11.06 0.44 -0.37
CA ASP A 231 10.07 -0.30 -1.16
C ASP A 231 10.25 -0.03 -2.66
N GLU A 232 9.77 -0.97 -3.49
CA GLU A 232 9.87 -0.93 -4.96
C GLU A 232 11.30 -0.72 -5.50
N LEU A 233 12.31 -1.35 -4.88
CA LEU A 233 13.72 -1.16 -5.21
C LEU A 233 14.04 -1.48 -6.68
N GLN A 234 13.26 -2.34 -7.34
CA GLN A 234 13.45 -2.64 -8.77
C GLN A 234 13.32 -1.40 -9.68
N HIS A 235 12.69 -0.31 -9.23
CA HIS A 235 12.66 0.96 -9.98
C HIS A 235 14.06 1.55 -10.21
N LEU A 236 15.08 1.13 -9.46
CA LEU A 236 16.47 1.49 -9.77
C LEU A 236 16.97 0.94 -11.10
N ASN A 237 16.34 -0.10 -11.66
CA ASN A 237 16.67 -0.56 -13.01
C ASN A 237 16.25 0.45 -14.09
N SER A 238 15.28 1.31 -13.81
CA SER A 238 14.76 2.32 -14.74
C SER A 238 15.61 3.60 -14.78
N ALA A 239 16.59 3.73 -13.88
CA ALA A 239 17.51 4.86 -13.86
C ALA A 239 18.28 4.94 -15.18
N ARG A 240 18.03 6.00 -15.98
CA ARG A 240 18.69 6.19 -17.28
C ARG A 240 20.22 6.33 -17.11
N VAL A 241 20.95 5.73 -18.04
CA VAL A 241 22.36 5.93 -18.44
C VAL A 241 23.22 6.73 -17.44
N GLY A 242 24.12 6.02 -16.75
CA GLY A 242 25.15 6.58 -15.86
C GLY A 242 25.33 5.76 -14.56
N ASN A 243 26.28 6.15 -13.72
CA ASN A 243 26.63 5.43 -12.48
C ASN A 243 25.62 5.67 -11.32
N GLY A 244 24.40 6.13 -11.59
CA GLY A 244 23.41 6.52 -10.58
C GLY A 244 22.95 5.37 -9.68
N LYS A 245 22.65 4.21 -10.28
CA LYS A 245 22.31 2.96 -9.56
C LYS A 245 23.42 2.53 -8.61
N GLU A 246 24.66 2.47 -9.10
CA GLU A 246 25.82 2.09 -8.29
C GLU A 246 26.07 3.10 -7.16
N THR A 247 25.92 4.39 -7.45
CA THR A 247 26.07 5.46 -6.46
C THR A 247 25.05 5.30 -5.33
N LEU A 248 23.78 5.01 -5.64
CA LEU A 248 22.75 4.84 -4.62
C LEU A 248 22.96 3.57 -3.79
N LEU A 249 23.28 2.44 -4.44
CA LEU A 249 23.58 1.19 -3.72
C LEU A 249 24.81 1.34 -2.82
N ASN A 250 25.85 2.02 -3.30
CA ASN A 250 27.02 2.36 -2.49
C ASN A 250 26.64 3.31 -1.34
N PHE A 251 25.75 4.27 -1.57
CA PHE A 251 25.23 5.14 -0.53
C PHE A 251 24.50 4.35 0.55
N PHE A 252 23.61 3.40 0.21
CA PHE A 252 22.94 2.55 1.20
C PHE A 252 23.93 1.77 2.04
N VAL A 253 24.93 1.17 1.38
CA VAL A 253 26.03 0.51 2.06
C VAL A 253 26.76 1.46 3.01
N THR A 254 27.09 2.67 2.58
CA THR A 254 27.74 3.68 3.42
C THR A 254 26.85 4.08 4.59
N LEU A 255 25.55 4.30 4.35
CA LEU A 255 24.58 4.66 5.37
C LEU A 255 24.48 3.59 6.46
N SER A 256 24.41 2.31 6.08
CA SER A 256 24.37 1.20 7.02
C SER A 256 25.65 1.11 7.88
N ASN A 257 26.82 1.31 7.27
CA ASN A 257 28.09 1.21 8.00
C ASN A 257 28.41 2.45 8.85
N GLU A 258 28.15 3.65 8.35
CA GLU A 258 28.58 4.91 8.98
C GLU A 258 27.51 5.51 9.89
N ALA A 259 26.22 5.36 9.54
CA ALA A 259 25.11 5.81 10.41
C ALA A 259 24.58 4.70 11.32
N GLY A 260 25.01 3.44 11.12
CA GLY A 260 24.57 2.33 11.94
C GLY A 260 23.11 1.95 11.73
N ILE A 261 22.58 2.16 10.53
CA ILE A 261 21.15 1.99 10.26
C ILE A 261 20.86 0.67 9.56
N PRO A 262 20.02 -0.18 10.15
CA PRO A 262 19.47 -1.33 9.47
C PRO A 262 18.66 -0.98 8.24
N LEU A 263 18.83 -1.76 7.17
CA LEU A 263 18.15 -1.55 5.90
C LEU A 263 17.19 -2.71 5.60
N VAL A 264 16.01 -2.38 5.07
CA VAL A 264 15.03 -3.35 4.58
C VAL A 264 14.81 -3.07 3.10
N TYR A 265 15.32 -3.93 2.23
CA TYR A 265 15.08 -3.83 0.80
C TYR A 265 13.82 -4.60 0.42
N VAL A 266 12.87 -3.95 -0.22
CA VAL A 266 11.64 -4.60 -0.70
C VAL A 266 11.50 -4.35 -2.20
N GLY A 267 11.18 -5.41 -2.94
CA GLY A 267 10.97 -5.32 -4.36
C GLY A 267 10.66 -6.66 -5.01
N THR A 268 10.63 -6.67 -6.33
CA THR A 268 10.32 -7.86 -7.12
C THR A 268 11.59 -8.63 -7.47
N ASN A 269 11.46 -9.81 -8.09
CA ASN A 269 12.60 -10.60 -8.55
C ASN A 269 13.52 -9.81 -9.51
N ALA A 270 13.00 -8.79 -10.19
CA ALA A 270 13.77 -7.87 -11.03
C ALA A 270 14.84 -7.08 -10.25
N MET A 271 14.76 -7.00 -8.91
CA MET A 271 15.77 -6.35 -8.09
C MET A 271 17.00 -7.23 -7.84
N VAL A 272 16.91 -8.56 -8.00
CA VAL A 272 18.02 -9.49 -7.70
C VAL A 272 19.30 -9.15 -8.48
N PRO A 273 19.25 -8.85 -9.80
CA PRO A 273 20.42 -8.40 -10.55
C PRO A 273 21.02 -7.06 -10.09
N LEU A 274 20.34 -6.26 -9.27
CA LEU A 274 20.92 -5.05 -8.69
C LEU A 274 22.11 -5.38 -7.79
N PHE A 275 22.08 -6.54 -7.13
CA PHE A 275 23.09 -6.93 -6.15
C PHE A 275 24.20 -7.80 -6.74
N SER A 276 23.99 -8.42 -7.91
CA SER A 276 24.96 -9.33 -8.54
C SER A 276 26.25 -8.63 -9.03
N GLY A 277 26.17 -7.35 -9.41
CA GLY A 277 27.32 -6.59 -9.95
C GLY A 277 28.38 -6.21 -8.92
N VAL A 278 28.08 -6.28 -7.61
CA VAL A 278 29.02 -5.94 -6.55
C VAL A 278 28.91 -6.99 -5.45
N LEU A 279 29.84 -7.95 -5.39
CA LEU A 279 29.87 -9.03 -4.38
C LEU A 279 29.76 -8.52 -2.93
N ARG A 280 30.21 -7.29 -2.66
CA ARG A 280 30.03 -6.60 -1.37
C ARG A 280 28.56 -6.26 -1.09
N ASN A 281 27.80 -5.87 -2.10
CA ASN A 281 26.39 -5.51 -1.99
C ASN A 281 25.52 -6.77 -1.89
N ALA A 282 25.83 -7.83 -2.64
CA ALA A 282 25.14 -9.13 -2.53
C ALA A 282 25.22 -9.73 -1.12
N ARG A 283 26.43 -9.87 -0.55
CA ARG A 283 26.59 -10.39 0.82
C ARG A 283 25.88 -9.55 1.87
N ARG A 284 25.83 -8.23 1.66
CA ARG A 284 25.17 -7.29 2.58
C ARG A 284 23.66 -7.27 2.41
N ALA A 285 23.13 -7.49 1.22
CA ALA A 285 21.69 -7.57 0.97
C ALA A 285 21.05 -8.79 1.65
N VAL A 286 21.81 -9.86 1.87
CA VAL A 286 21.38 -11.12 2.50
C VAL A 286 21.76 -11.17 3.99
N GLY A 287 22.05 -10.04 4.64
CA GLY A 287 22.64 -9.99 5.98
C GLY A 287 21.91 -10.82 7.05
N MET A 288 20.60 -10.60 7.21
CA MET A 288 19.70 -11.38 8.08
C MET A 288 18.89 -12.43 7.30
N GLY A 289 19.22 -12.65 6.02
CA GLY A 289 18.47 -13.54 5.13
C GLY A 289 17.60 -12.82 4.08
N VAL A 290 16.94 -13.63 3.26
CA VAL A 290 15.96 -13.22 2.25
C VAL A 290 14.63 -13.86 2.59
N VAL A 291 13.58 -13.05 2.72
CA VAL A 291 12.20 -13.52 2.83
C VAL A 291 11.60 -13.49 1.43
N SER A 292 11.24 -14.67 0.90
CA SER A 292 10.73 -14.82 -0.47
C SER A 292 9.22 -15.01 -0.45
N PHE A 293 8.50 -14.06 -1.04
CA PHE A 293 7.05 -14.14 -1.29
C PHE A 293 6.83 -14.74 -2.68
N ASP A 294 7.00 -16.05 -2.77
CA ASP A 294 6.73 -16.83 -3.97
C ASP A 294 5.24 -17.15 -4.12
N ARG A 295 4.82 -17.52 -5.32
CA ARG A 295 3.43 -17.97 -5.56
C ARG A 295 3.17 -19.27 -4.79
N PHE A 296 1.93 -19.43 -4.34
CA PHE A 296 1.52 -20.69 -3.73
C PHE A 296 1.40 -21.82 -4.78
N SER A 297 1.71 -23.05 -4.37
CA SER A 297 1.38 -24.24 -5.16
C SER A 297 -0.09 -24.64 -4.95
N ALA A 298 -0.64 -25.44 -5.86
CA ALA A 298 -2.05 -25.88 -5.77
C ALA A 298 -2.32 -26.76 -4.55
N ASP A 299 -1.28 -27.47 -4.09
CA ASP A 299 -1.31 -28.39 -2.97
C ASP A 299 -0.94 -27.74 -1.63
N ASP A 300 -0.62 -26.44 -1.63
CA ASP A 300 -0.23 -25.69 -0.43
C ASP A 300 -1.43 -25.48 0.53
N ASP A 301 -1.32 -25.99 1.75
CA ASP A 301 -2.36 -25.85 2.77
C ASP A 301 -2.61 -24.39 3.19
N TYR A 302 -1.60 -23.52 3.12
CA TYR A 302 -1.77 -22.09 3.39
C TYR A 302 -2.59 -21.41 2.29
N TRP A 303 -2.43 -21.84 1.04
CA TRP A 303 -3.29 -21.36 -0.04
C TRP A 303 -4.75 -21.77 0.17
N ARG A 304 -4.98 -23.05 0.48
CA ARG A 304 -6.33 -23.55 0.78
C ARG A 304 -6.99 -22.76 1.90
N TYR A 305 -6.23 -22.55 2.98
CA TYR A 305 -6.66 -21.76 4.12
C TYR A 305 -7.00 -20.32 3.74
N LEU A 306 -6.15 -19.66 2.94
CA LEU A 306 -6.38 -18.29 2.47
C LEU A 306 -7.66 -18.20 1.62
N VAL A 307 -7.83 -19.11 0.65
CA VAL A 307 -9.03 -19.17 -0.21
C VAL A 307 -10.27 -19.39 0.65
N GLN A 308 -10.23 -20.35 1.58
CA GLN A 308 -11.33 -20.62 2.50
C GLN A 308 -11.73 -19.38 3.31
N ARG A 309 -10.75 -18.66 3.89
CA ARG A 309 -11.01 -17.44 4.66
C ARG A 309 -11.61 -16.32 3.83
N LEU A 310 -11.11 -16.11 2.61
CA LEU A 310 -11.66 -15.10 1.71
C LEU A 310 -13.05 -15.49 1.18
N TRP A 311 -13.31 -16.79 1.00
CA TRP A 311 -14.61 -17.31 0.54
C TRP A 311 -15.73 -17.07 1.56
N GLU A 312 -15.41 -16.97 2.85
CA GLU A 312 -16.38 -16.63 3.92
C GLU A 312 -17.00 -15.22 3.74
N TYR A 313 -16.37 -14.36 2.94
CA TYR A 313 -16.87 -13.02 2.62
C TYR A 313 -17.74 -13.04 1.37
N ASP A 314 -19.01 -13.41 1.55
CA ASP A 314 -19.97 -13.56 0.46
C ASP A 314 -21.19 -12.61 0.57
N TRP A 315 -21.31 -11.70 -0.41
CA TRP A 315 -22.45 -10.78 -0.57
C TRP A 315 -23.47 -11.20 -1.64
N THR A 316 -23.35 -12.39 -2.23
CA THR A 316 -24.24 -12.87 -3.31
C THR A 316 -25.68 -13.12 -2.86
N GLY A 317 -25.89 -13.39 -1.57
CA GLY A 317 -27.21 -13.60 -0.96
C GLY A 317 -27.61 -15.08 -0.83
N SER A 318 -26.85 -16.00 -1.41
CA SER A 318 -26.98 -17.45 -1.19
C SER A 318 -25.60 -18.07 -1.02
N PRO A 319 -25.06 -18.11 0.21
CA PRO A 319 -23.70 -18.62 0.45
C PRO A 319 -23.52 -20.06 -0.02
N GLU A 320 -22.58 -20.28 -0.94
CA GLU A 320 -22.18 -21.62 -1.40
C GLU A 320 -20.97 -22.09 -0.58
N PRO A 321 -20.98 -23.32 -0.03
CA PRO A 321 -19.77 -23.91 0.54
C PRO A 321 -18.64 -23.97 -0.51
N LEU A 322 -17.41 -23.66 -0.09
CA LEU A 322 -16.24 -23.85 -0.95
C LEU A 322 -16.06 -25.35 -1.21
N THR A 323 -16.23 -25.78 -2.45
CA THR A 323 -15.98 -27.16 -2.89
C THR A 323 -14.58 -27.28 -3.48
N THR A 324 -14.03 -28.49 -3.51
CA THR A 324 -12.72 -28.75 -4.14
C THR A 324 -12.70 -28.31 -5.60
N ALA A 325 -13.79 -28.50 -6.35
CA ALA A 325 -13.87 -28.07 -7.75
C ALA A 325 -13.79 -26.53 -7.89
N LEU A 326 -14.43 -25.78 -6.99
CA LEU A 326 -14.33 -24.32 -6.96
C LEU A 326 -12.92 -23.87 -6.57
N GLU A 327 -12.32 -24.52 -5.59
CA GLU A 327 -10.96 -24.24 -5.13
C GLU A 327 -9.92 -24.48 -6.24
N ASP A 328 -9.99 -25.64 -6.90
CA ASP A 328 -9.16 -25.98 -8.06
C ASP A 328 -9.36 -24.95 -9.18
N LYS A 329 -10.61 -24.51 -9.40
CA LYS A 329 -10.90 -23.52 -10.43
C LYS A 329 -10.34 -22.14 -10.08
N VAL A 330 -10.41 -21.75 -8.81
CA VAL A 330 -9.80 -20.52 -8.32
C VAL A 330 -8.28 -20.58 -8.50
N TYR A 331 -7.64 -21.71 -8.18
CA TYR A 331 -6.20 -21.87 -8.41
C TYR A 331 -5.86 -21.78 -9.91
N ASP A 332 -6.56 -22.50 -10.78
CA ASP A 332 -6.33 -22.48 -12.23
C ASP A 332 -6.35 -21.04 -12.79
N LEU A 333 -7.29 -20.21 -12.33
CA LEU A 333 -7.49 -18.85 -12.83
C LEU A 333 -6.62 -17.77 -12.15
N THR A 334 -5.83 -18.14 -11.13
CA THR A 334 -5.02 -17.18 -10.35
C THR A 334 -3.57 -17.60 -10.18
N GLN A 335 -3.27 -18.89 -10.37
CA GLN A 335 -1.96 -19.52 -10.29
C GLN A 335 -1.24 -19.26 -8.96
N GLY A 336 -2.00 -19.20 -7.85
CA GLY A 336 -1.47 -18.99 -6.51
C GLY A 336 -1.06 -17.53 -6.22
N ASN A 337 -1.46 -16.57 -7.07
CA ASN A 337 -1.21 -15.15 -6.81
C ASN A 337 -2.35 -14.52 -5.99
N THR A 338 -2.01 -13.91 -4.85
CA THR A 338 -3.00 -13.38 -3.90
C THR A 338 -3.77 -12.16 -4.42
N ASP A 339 -3.14 -11.30 -5.23
CA ASP A 339 -3.83 -10.16 -5.84
C ASP A 339 -4.82 -10.64 -6.91
N PHE A 340 -4.43 -11.62 -7.72
CA PHE A 340 -5.33 -12.22 -8.71
C PHE A 340 -6.52 -12.93 -8.04
N LEU A 341 -6.29 -13.61 -6.91
CA LEU A 341 -7.34 -14.21 -6.08
C LEU A 341 -8.38 -13.17 -5.65
N VAL A 342 -7.93 -12.10 -4.97
CA VAL A 342 -8.84 -11.06 -4.47
C VAL A 342 -9.60 -10.39 -5.61
N LYS A 343 -8.95 -10.12 -6.75
CA LYS A 343 -9.62 -9.56 -7.93
C LYS A 343 -10.65 -10.52 -8.52
N LEU A 344 -10.30 -11.80 -8.70
CA LEU A 344 -11.22 -12.80 -9.24
C LEU A 344 -12.48 -12.92 -8.37
N LEU A 345 -12.33 -13.05 -7.05
CA LEU A 345 -13.46 -13.14 -6.12
C LEU A 345 -14.30 -11.86 -6.12
N THR A 346 -13.66 -10.70 -6.11
CA THR A 346 -14.34 -9.39 -6.15
C THR A 346 -15.17 -9.24 -7.43
N LEU A 347 -14.58 -9.53 -8.59
CA LEU A 347 -15.25 -9.41 -9.88
C LEU A 347 -16.36 -10.46 -10.05
N ALA A 348 -16.15 -11.69 -9.56
CA ALA A 348 -17.16 -12.74 -9.60
C ALA A 348 -18.38 -12.41 -8.75
N GLN A 349 -18.20 -11.93 -7.52
CA GLN A 349 -19.32 -11.52 -6.68
C GLN A 349 -20.07 -10.32 -7.27
N ARG A 350 -19.35 -9.32 -7.79
CA ARG A 350 -19.98 -8.19 -8.50
C ARG A 350 -20.81 -8.67 -9.68
N TYR A 351 -20.27 -9.58 -10.49
CA TYR A 351 -20.99 -10.16 -11.61
C TYR A 351 -22.28 -10.86 -11.18
N VAL A 352 -22.21 -11.73 -10.16
CA VAL A 352 -23.37 -12.46 -9.60
C VAL A 352 -24.44 -11.48 -9.11
N ILE A 353 -24.03 -10.50 -8.31
CA ILE A 353 -24.95 -9.52 -7.70
C ILE A 353 -25.65 -8.67 -8.78
N TYR A 354 -24.91 -8.23 -9.81
CA TYR A 354 -25.47 -7.39 -10.86
C TYR A 354 -26.39 -8.15 -11.82
N GLU A 355 -26.06 -9.40 -12.14
CA GLU A 355 -26.88 -10.23 -13.02
C GLU A 355 -28.05 -10.91 -12.28
N GLY A 356 -28.17 -10.70 -10.96
CA GLY A 356 -29.21 -11.32 -10.14
C GLY A 356 -29.09 -12.85 -10.09
N LEU A 357 -27.87 -13.37 -10.24
CA LEU A 357 -27.58 -14.79 -10.12
C LEU A 357 -27.53 -15.19 -8.64
N PRO A 358 -27.80 -16.46 -8.30
CA PRO A 358 -27.89 -16.87 -6.90
C PRO A 358 -26.54 -16.91 -6.20
N LYS A 359 -25.48 -17.39 -6.89
CA LYS A 359 -24.19 -17.73 -6.28
C LYS A 359 -23.05 -17.69 -7.29
N VAL A 360 -21.82 -17.68 -6.79
CA VAL A 360 -20.61 -17.91 -7.60
C VAL A 360 -20.53 -19.40 -7.97
N SER A 361 -20.14 -19.69 -9.21
CA SER A 361 -19.90 -21.05 -9.73
C SER A 361 -18.65 -21.09 -10.60
N GLU A 362 -18.15 -22.29 -10.93
CA GLU A 362 -16.98 -22.47 -11.81
C GLU A 362 -17.18 -21.77 -13.18
N ALA A 363 -18.38 -21.87 -13.75
CA ALA A 363 -18.72 -21.22 -15.01
C ALA A 363 -18.66 -19.68 -14.90
N ILE A 364 -19.06 -19.12 -13.77
CA ILE A 364 -19.00 -17.68 -13.51
C ILE A 364 -17.54 -17.24 -13.35
N LEU A 365 -16.74 -17.97 -12.58
CA LEU A 365 -15.30 -17.71 -12.42
C LEU A 365 -14.59 -17.69 -13.78
N GLN A 366 -14.82 -18.71 -14.61
CA GLN A 366 -14.25 -18.78 -15.96
C GLN A 366 -14.70 -17.62 -16.84
N ARG A 367 -15.98 -17.25 -16.78
CA ARG A 367 -16.52 -16.14 -17.57
C ARG A 367 -15.89 -14.81 -17.16
N VAL A 368 -15.78 -14.55 -15.87
CA VAL A 368 -15.15 -13.34 -15.31
C VAL A 368 -13.68 -13.27 -15.72
N TYR A 369 -12.96 -14.38 -15.64
CA TYR A 369 -11.59 -14.46 -16.14
C TYR A 369 -11.53 -14.06 -17.63
N ASN A 370 -12.36 -14.69 -18.49
CA ASN A 370 -12.35 -14.47 -19.94
C ASN A 370 -12.77 -13.05 -20.36
N GLU A 371 -13.74 -12.45 -19.67
CA GLU A 371 -14.35 -11.18 -20.07
C GLU A 371 -13.74 -9.98 -19.35
N GLN A 372 -13.43 -10.11 -18.06
CA GLN A 372 -13.06 -8.99 -17.19
C GLN A 372 -11.57 -8.96 -16.82
N MET A 373 -10.91 -10.12 -16.68
CA MET A 373 -9.48 -10.20 -16.33
C MET A 373 -8.53 -10.31 -17.54
N ARG A 374 -8.96 -9.87 -18.73
CA ARG A 374 -8.20 -10.01 -19.99
C ARG A 374 -6.79 -9.42 -19.93
N LEU A 375 -6.62 -8.31 -19.22
CA LEU A 375 -5.32 -7.67 -19.04
C LEU A 375 -4.33 -8.53 -18.22
N LEU A 376 -4.85 -9.49 -17.45
CA LEU A 376 -4.09 -10.39 -16.59
C LEU A 376 -3.85 -11.77 -17.22
N HIS A 377 -4.40 -12.06 -18.40
CA HIS A 377 -4.22 -13.36 -19.05
C HIS A 377 -2.75 -13.68 -19.28
N LYS A 378 -2.00 -12.77 -19.91
CA LYS A 378 -0.56 -12.98 -20.17
C LYS A 378 0.26 -13.27 -18.90
N PRO A 379 0.20 -12.44 -17.84
CA PRO A 379 0.95 -12.75 -16.62
C PRO A 379 0.46 -14.04 -15.94
N ILE A 380 -0.82 -14.39 -16.00
CA ILE A 380 -1.34 -15.65 -15.45
C ILE A 380 -0.85 -16.86 -16.25
N GLU A 381 -0.84 -16.78 -17.58
CA GLU A 381 -0.25 -17.84 -18.44
C GLU A 381 1.24 -18.02 -18.17
N ALA A 382 1.99 -16.93 -17.95
CA ALA A 382 3.40 -17.00 -17.60
C ALA A 382 3.61 -17.79 -16.30
N LEU A 383 2.81 -17.53 -15.26
CA LEU A 383 2.85 -18.31 -14.02
C LEU A 383 2.45 -19.77 -14.24
N ARG A 384 1.42 -20.01 -15.07
CA ARG A 384 0.93 -21.36 -15.39
C ARG A 384 1.97 -22.19 -16.13
N SER A 385 2.76 -21.56 -17.00
CA SER A 385 3.80 -22.24 -17.78
C SER A 385 4.91 -22.83 -16.90
N GLY A 386 5.16 -22.24 -15.73
CA GLY A 386 6.31 -22.58 -14.88
C GLY A 386 7.68 -22.24 -15.50
N ASP A 387 7.71 -21.60 -16.67
CA ASP A 387 8.92 -21.25 -17.39
C ASP A 387 9.65 -20.09 -16.68
N PRO A 388 10.87 -20.31 -16.17
CA PRO A 388 11.62 -19.27 -15.47
C PRO A 388 11.85 -18.00 -16.29
N LEU A 389 11.92 -18.09 -17.63
CA LEU A 389 12.11 -16.93 -18.50
C LEU A 389 10.83 -16.08 -18.58
N GLN A 390 9.67 -16.73 -18.76
CA GLN A 390 8.39 -16.01 -18.77
C GLN A 390 8.05 -15.43 -17.40
N ILE A 391 8.41 -16.13 -16.33
CA ILE A 391 8.27 -15.63 -14.95
C ILE A 391 9.24 -14.47 -14.68
N ALA A 392 10.43 -14.46 -15.28
CA ALA A 392 11.34 -13.32 -15.16
C ALA A 392 10.76 -12.05 -15.80
N ASP A 393 10.07 -12.20 -16.94
CA ASP A 393 9.38 -11.11 -17.64
C ASP A 393 8.00 -10.78 -17.02
N PHE A 394 7.58 -11.46 -15.94
CA PHE A 394 6.27 -11.30 -15.31
C PHE A 394 5.96 -9.85 -14.96
N GLU A 395 6.94 -9.13 -14.40
CA GLU A 395 6.78 -7.73 -14.01
C GLU A 395 6.56 -6.81 -15.21
N ASP A 396 7.23 -7.09 -16.34
CA ASP A 396 7.05 -6.34 -17.58
C ASP A 396 5.71 -6.67 -18.27
N MET A 397 5.12 -7.83 -17.96
CA MET A 397 3.78 -8.22 -18.42
C MET A 397 2.65 -7.59 -17.59
N MET A 398 2.93 -7.07 -16.40
CA MET A 398 1.91 -6.50 -15.52
C MET A 398 1.36 -5.20 -16.09
N PRO A 399 0.02 -5.03 -16.16
CA PRO A 399 -0.58 -3.78 -16.61
C PRO A 399 -0.25 -2.62 -15.65
N ALA A 400 -0.32 -1.38 -16.15
CA ALA A 400 -0.14 -0.20 -15.31
C ALA A 400 -1.22 -0.14 -14.20
N LYS A 401 -0.88 0.45 -13.04
CA LYS A 401 -1.81 0.58 -11.88
C LYS A 401 -3.17 1.19 -12.30
N ASP A 402 -3.17 2.21 -13.16
CA ASP A 402 -4.39 2.84 -13.67
C ASP A 402 -5.23 1.90 -14.55
N GLN A 403 -4.60 1.05 -15.36
CA GLN A 403 -5.30 0.06 -16.17
C GLN A 403 -5.95 -1.02 -15.30
N ILE A 404 -5.27 -1.43 -14.22
CA ILE A 404 -5.82 -2.36 -13.23
C ILE A 404 -7.01 -1.72 -12.49
N ALA A 405 -6.88 -0.46 -12.07
CA ALA A 405 -7.97 0.27 -11.42
C ALA A 405 -9.18 0.42 -12.37
N GLN A 406 -8.94 0.74 -13.64
CA GLN A 406 -9.99 0.79 -14.67
C GLN A 406 -10.65 -0.58 -14.87
N MET A 407 -9.89 -1.68 -14.94
CA MET A 407 -10.41 -3.05 -15.04
C MET A 407 -11.40 -3.35 -13.90
N MET A 408 -11.03 -2.99 -12.66
CA MET A 408 -11.90 -3.17 -11.50
C MET A 408 -13.15 -2.28 -11.53
N ASN A 409 -13.12 -1.13 -12.21
CA ASN A 409 -14.25 -0.20 -12.32
C ASN A 409 -15.11 -0.41 -13.58
N PHE A 410 -14.56 -1.04 -14.62
CA PHE A 410 -15.17 -1.14 -15.95
C PHE A 410 -16.49 -1.91 -15.92
N ASP A 411 -16.62 -2.92 -15.06
CA ASP A 411 -17.87 -3.67 -14.93
C ASP A 411 -19.03 -2.78 -14.44
N THR A 412 -18.75 -1.89 -13.48
CA THR A 412 -19.70 -0.90 -12.97
C THR A 412 -20.12 0.09 -14.07
N ALA A 413 -19.17 0.61 -14.84
CA ALA A 413 -19.43 1.62 -15.87
C ALA A 413 -20.10 1.07 -17.15
N ARG A 414 -19.79 -0.17 -17.53
CA ARG A 414 -20.43 -0.85 -18.68
C ARG A 414 -21.91 -1.12 -18.42
N ARG A 415 -22.27 -1.48 -17.18
CA ARG A 415 -23.66 -1.80 -16.81
C ARG A 415 -24.48 -0.59 -16.39
N ALA A 416 -23.88 0.47 -15.81
CA ALA A 416 -24.57 1.77 -15.66
C ALA A 416 -25.14 2.24 -17.01
N ARG A 417 -24.32 2.18 -18.07
CA ARG A 417 -24.75 2.48 -19.45
C ARG A 417 -25.88 1.58 -19.96
N ARG A 418 -25.92 0.29 -19.58
CA ARG A 418 -27.05 -0.60 -19.92
C ARG A 418 -28.32 -0.25 -19.17
N ALA A 419 -28.23 0.09 -17.89
CA ALA A 419 -29.37 0.53 -17.09
C ALA A 419 -29.96 1.83 -17.64
N ASP A 420 -29.12 2.79 -18.02
CA ASP A 420 -29.54 4.04 -18.66
C ASP A 420 -30.23 3.76 -20.01
N LEU A 421 -29.66 2.89 -20.84
CA LEU A 421 -30.27 2.45 -22.10
C LEU A 421 -31.63 1.77 -21.89
N ALA A 422 -31.76 0.90 -20.90
CA ALA A 422 -33.01 0.22 -20.56
C ALA A 422 -34.07 1.20 -20.04
N LEU A 423 -33.67 2.18 -19.21
CA LEU A 423 -34.53 3.25 -18.72
C LEU A 423 -35.02 4.13 -19.88
N ILE A 424 -34.11 4.55 -20.76
CA ILE A 424 -34.43 5.33 -21.97
C ILE A 424 -35.36 4.53 -22.90
N SER A 425 -35.12 3.23 -23.09
CA SER A 425 -35.99 2.39 -23.91
C SER A 425 -37.37 2.21 -23.31
N ASN A 426 -37.48 2.12 -21.98
CA ASN A 426 -38.75 1.99 -21.28
C ASN A 426 -39.55 3.29 -21.30
N ILE A 427 -38.90 4.44 -21.09
CA ILE A 427 -39.51 5.78 -21.24
C ILE A 427 -40.06 5.97 -22.66
N ASN A 428 -39.30 5.54 -23.67
CA ASN A 428 -39.72 5.60 -25.07
C ASN A 428 -40.82 4.58 -25.44
N ALA A 429 -40.91 3.46 -24.72
CA ALA A 429 -41.96 2.46 -24.92
C ALA A 429 -43.29 2.89 -24.26
N THR A 430 -43.24 3.51 -23.08
CA THR A 430 -44.42 4.12 -22.44
C THR A 430 -44.98 5.29 -23.24
N SER A 431 -44.11 6.15 -23.81
CA SER A 431 -44.56 7.26 -24.67
C SER A 431 -45.15 6.80 -26.02
N LYS A 432 -44.77 5.61 -26.50
CA LYS A 432 -45.39 4.99 -27.70
C LYS A 432 -46.73 4.31 -27.39
N ARG A 433 -46.94 3.80 -26.18
CA ARG A 433 -48.21 3.14 -25.79
C ARG A 433 -49.36 4.13 -25.59
N GLU A 434 -49.07 5.38 -25.22
CA GLU A 434 -50.08 6.43 -25.05
C GLU A 434 -50.60 7.01 -26.39
N LYS A 435 -49.95 6.73 -27.54
CA LYS A 435 -50.31 7.31 -28.84
C LYS A 435 -51.21 6.44 -29.74
N ALA A 436 -51.72 5.31 -29.25
CA ALA A 436 -52.38 4.30 -30.10
C ALA A 436 -53.93 4.29 -30.09
N ASN A 437 -54.62 5.22 -29.44
CA ASN A 437 -56.09 5.31 -29.51
C ASN A 437 -56.58 6.76 -29.60
N GLU A 438 -56.91 7.22 -30.82
CA GLU A 438 -58.09 8.05 -31.14
C GLU A 438 -58.13 8.40 -32.65
N PRO A 439 -59.30 8.40 -33.32
CA PRO A 439 -59.44 8.80 -34.72
C PRO A 439 -60.00 10.23 -34.92
N SER A 440 -59.38 10.97 -35.88
CA SER A 440 -59.95 11.97 -36.83
C SER A 440 -60.81 13.14 -36.28
N ALA A 441 -60.48 14.44 -36.48
CA ALA A 441 -60.38 15.11 -37.79
C ALA A 441 -59.62 16.48 -37.77
N ASN A 442 -58.63 16.62 -38.67
CA ASN A 442 -58.31 17.68 -39.67
C ASN A 442 -58.36 19.23 -39.38
N PRO A 443 -57.59 20.06 -40.14
CA PRO A 443 -56.39 20.73 -39.60
C PRO A 443 -56.31 22.25 -39.84
N MET A 444 -55.41 22.95 -39.11
CA MET A 444 -54.77 24.22 -39.53
C MET A 444 -53.38 24.33 -38.88
N VAL A 445 -52.41 24.88 -39.62
CA VAL A 445 -50.95 24.87 -39.40
C VAL A 445 -50.45 26.29 -39.81
N PRO A 446 -49.33 26.92 -39.35
CA PRO A 446 -48.33 26.59 -38.30
C PRO A 446 -47.74 27.79 -37.46
N VAL A 447 -46.76 27.44 -36.58
CA VAL A 447 -45.49 28.14 -36.19
C VAL A 447 -45.36 28.90 -34.84
N SER A 448 -44.61 28.26 -33.93
CA SER A 448 -43.57 28.72 -32.97
C SER A 448 -43.89 29.73 -31.84
N LYS A 449 -43.49 29.40 -30.59
CA LYS A 449 -42.13 29.57 -30.05
C LYS A 449 -41.95 28.89 -28.68
N SER A 450 -40.70 28.54 -28.42
CA SER A 450 -40.11 27.90 -27.25
C SER A 450 -40.17 28.72 -25.96
N ILE A 451 -40.02 28.00 -24.84
CA ILE A 451 -39.81 28.47 -23.47
C ILE A 451 -38.39 29.07 -23.30
N ASP A 452 -38.21 29.88 -22.26
CA ASP A 452 -36.99 30.39 -21.61
C ASP A 452 -36.44 31.79 -21.98
N SER A 453 -36.59 32.73 -21.04
CA SER A 453 -35.81 33.98 -20.87
C SER A 453 -36.21 34.63 -19.53
N ASN A 454 -35.36 35.18 -18.63
CA ASN A 454 -33.91 35.37 -18.63
C ASN A 454 -33.42 35.86 -17.23
N ILE A 455 -33.75 35.15 -16.15
CA ILE A 455 -33.50 35.62 -14.75
C ILE A 455 -32.01 35.95 -14.51
N ALA A 456 -31.09 35.18 -15.09
CA ALA A 456 -29.65 35.40 -14.94
C ALA A 456 -29.15 36.73 -15.55
N LYS A 457 -29.86 37.26 -16.55
CA LYS A 457 -29.47 38.51 -17.21
C LYS A 457 -29.94 39.74 -16.43
N GLU A 458 -31.08 39.64 -15.76
CA GLU A 458 -31.62 40.70 -14.90
C GLU A 458 -30.80 40.86 -13.62
N ILE A 459 -30.30 39.76 -13.04
CA ILE A 459 -29.40 39.82 -11.86
C ILE A 459 -28.07 40.50 -12.23
N ALA A 460 -27.50 40.18 -13.40
CA ALA A 460 -26.21 40.71 -13.83
C ALA A 460 -26.22 42.21 -14.18
N GLU A 461 -27.39 42.76 -14.52
CA GLU A 461 -27.59 44.17 -14.86
C GLU A 461 -28.10 45.01 -13.66
N SER A 462 -28.31 44.39 -12.49
CA SER A 462 -28.73 45.06 -11.25
C SER A 462 -27.65 46.02 -10.73
N SER A 463 -28.08 47.20 -10.28
CA SER A 463 -27.21 48.18 -9.62
C SER A 463 -26.76 47.76 -8.22
N ASP A 464 -27.43 46.78 -7.61
CA ASP A 464 -27.07 46.18 -6.32
C ASP A 464 -27.14 44.66 -6.45
N LEU A 465 -25.97 44.04 -6.65
CA LEU A 465 -25.84 42.64 -7.02
C LEU A 465 -26.13 41.72 -5.84
N ASP A 466 -25.73 42.12 -4.63
CA ASP A 466 -25.86 41.28 -3.43
C ASP A 466 -27.33 41.16 -2.99
N ALA A 467 -28.11 42.24 -3.12
CA ALA A 467 -29.54 42.22 -2.85
C ALA A 467 -30.32 41.35 -3.86
N ALA A 468 -29.94 41.41 -5.15
CA ALA A 468 -30.57 40.61 -6.21
C ALA A 468 -30.25 39.10 -6.07
N LEU A 469 -29.02 38.77 -5.66
CA LEU A 469 -28.63 37.38 -5.38
C LEU A 469 -29.29 36.83 -4.11
N SER A 470 -29.45 37.66 -3.06
CA SER A 470 -30.17 37.26 -1.84
C SER A 470 -31.66 37.01 -2.09
N ALA A 471 -32.33 37.84 -2.90
CA ALA A 471 -33.75 37.69 -3.24
C ALA A 471 -34.07 36.37 -3.97
N GLU A 472 -33.14 35.88 -4.78
CA GLU A 472 -33.25 34.59 -5.47
C GLU A 472 -32.72 33.41 -4.62
N GLY A 473 -32.28 33.66 -3.38
CA GLY A 473 -31.84 32.64 -2.42
C GLY A 473 -30.42 32.12 -2.60
N TRP A 474 -29.53 32.89 -3.25
CA TRP A 474 -28.16 32.48 -3.56
C TRP A 474 -27.12 32.89 -2.50
N ILE A 475 -27.51 33.71 -1.53
CA ILE A 475 -26.68 34.16 -0.40
C ILE A 475 -27.45 33.95 0.90
N ASP A 476 -26.81 33.34 1.91
CA ASP A 476 -27.36 33.12 3.25
C ASP A 476 -26.88 34.20 4.23
N ASP A 477 -27.81 34.96 4.83
CA ASP A 477 -27.52 36.09 5.74
C ASP A 477 -27.12 35.68 7.18
N LYS A 478 -26.52 34.50 7.37
CA LYS A 478 -26.05 34.07 8.70
C LYS A 478 -24.53 33.98 8.76
N PRO A 479 -23.87 34.78 9.62
CA PRO A 479 -22.43 34.65 9.83
C PRO A 479 -22.14 33.38 10.65
N TRP A 480 -21.05 32.70 10.30
CA TRP A 480 -20.39 31.68 11.12
C TRP A 480 -19.46 32.32 12.14
#